data_AF-A0A9R0WFK0-F1
#
_entry.id   AF-A0A9R0WFK0-F1
#
_cell.length_a   1.000
_cell.length_b   1.000
_cell.length_c   1.000
_cell.angle_alpha   90.00
_cell.angle_beta   90.00
_cell.angle_gamma   90.00
#
_symmetry.space_group_name_H-M   'P 1'
#
loop_
_entity.id
_entity.type
_entity.pdbx_description
1 polymer ?
#
loop_
_entity_poly.entity_id
_entity_poly.type
_entity_poly.pdbx_seq_one_letter_code
_entity_poly.pdbx_strand_id
1 'polypeptide(L)'
;MASSSSAAASAAALEAVQVLVASLADDSPRARDSALAALREIAPLNPLLVLDCCATVSRGGHRRFGNMAGVFLVMASAVRALDRLDAEREFLRKIAKIATAEIVSSKDFNVDWQRAAATLLVAIGSHDPDLMMEEIFLYFSGPTSALPAMLQILADFASAEALQFTPRLKDVLLRVLPILGSVRDGQRPVFANALKCWCQAAWVYIGDTSSGLPFDDDVMSFMNSVFELLLKVWTGSRDLKVRLSSVEALGEMVGLVTRSQLKSALPRIIPTMLDLCKKDQEVAFTAAHSLHNLLNASLLSESAPPLLEFEELAVVLITLLPLVSVNISKDERSYISKGLKTYNELQHCFLVTGLAYPEDLCMFLLSKCRSKDEASIVGALGTIKHLLPRLLESWHTKQTLLVEIVKSLLEEQSLGIRMALAELIVVMASHCYLSGHSAELAVEFLVRHSAITDDDLNDINTLKNEYFQDKRFEMKISLAGLSELRAVCEKGLLLLAITIPEMELVLWPFLLQLIIPKNYTGAVATVCKCITELCRRKLSQTNPLYTEFNASNEMPSPEDLFARLLVLLHNPLARGQLATQILTVMCYLGQLFPRNLSLFWEDEV
;
A
#
# COMPACT_ATOMS: atom_id res chain seq x y z
N MET A 1 -26.34 -59.23 -0.23
CA MET A 1 -27.23 -58.06 -0.43
C MET A 1 -26.53 -56.72 -0.16
N ALA A 2 -25.50 -56.62 0.72
CA ALA A 2 -24.73 -55.38 0.90
C ALA A 2 -23.75 -55.05 -0.26
N SER A 3 -23.23 -56.06 -0.97
CA SER A 3 -22.35 -55.85 -2.13
C SER A 3 -23.10 -55.34 -3.38
N SER A 4 -24.35 -55.74 -3.56
CA SER A 4 -25.19 -55.32 -4.70
C SER A 4 -25.67 -53.87 -4.58
N SER A 5 -25.89 -53.37 -3.36
CA SER A 5 -26.26 -51.96 -3.12
C SER A 5 -25.09 -51.00 -3.32
N SER A 6 -23.88 -51.41 -2.94
CA SER A 6 -22.65 -50.62 -3.13
C SER A 6 -22.29 -50.46 -4.61
N ALA A 7 -22.44 -51.52 -5.41
CA ALA A 7 -22.16 -51.48 -6.84
C ALA A 7 -23.17 -50.58 -7.60
N ALA A 8 -24.45 -50.65 -7.23
CA ALA A 8 -25.48 -49.79 -7.81
C ALA A 8 -25.28 -48.30 -7.46
N ALA A 9 -24.87 -48.00 -6.22
CA ALA A 9 -24.54 -46.63 -5.81
C ALA A 9 -23.32 -46.08 -6.55
N SER A 10 -22.28 -46.90 -6.76
CA SER A 10 -21.10 -46.51 -7.53
C SER A 10 -21.42 -46.26 -9.01
N ALA A 11 -22.31 -47.06 -9.61
CA ALA A 11 -22.75 -46.85 -10.99
C ALA A 11 -23.56 -45.55 -11.14
N ALA A 12 -24.47 -45.27 -10.20
CA ALA A 12 -25.25 -44.03 -10.19
C ALA A 12 -24.36 -42.78 -9.98
N ALA A 13 -23.32 -42.89 -9.15
CA ALA A 13 -22.34 -41.82 -8.96
C ALA A 13 -21.53 -41.55 -10.24
N LEU A 14 -21.10 -42.61 -10.94
CA LEU A 14 -20.43 -42.48 -12.24
C LEU A 14 -21.31 -41.80 -13.28
N GLU A 15 -22.57 -42.22 -13.41
CA GLU A 15 -23.53 -41.61 -14.34
C GLU A 15 -23.76 -40.12 -14.01
N ALA A 16 -23.95 -39.78 -12.74
CA ALA A 16 -24.14 -38.40 -12.31
C ALA A 16 -22.93 -37.51 -12.66
N VAL A 17 -21.71 -37.98 -12.40
CA VAL A 17 -20.48 -37.25 -12.75
C VAL A 17 -20.34 -37.11 -14.26
N GLN A 18 -20.63 -38.16 -15.05
CA GLN A 18 -20.58 -38.09 -16.51
C GLN A 18 -21.56 -37.06 -17.08
N VAL A 19 -22.79 -36.99 -16.55
CA VAL A 19 -23.79 -35.99 -16.96
C VAL A 19 -23.28 -34.58 -16.65
N LEU A 20 -22.77 -34.35 -15.43
CA LEU A 20 -22.22 -33.05 -15.05
C LEU A 20 -21.02 -32.64 -15.93
N VAL A 21 -20.13 -33.58 -16.24
CA VAL A 21 -18.98 -33.32 -17.13
C VAL A 21 -19.46 -32.98 -18.54
N ALA A 22 -20.48 -33.67 -19.07
CA ALA A 22 -21.08 -33.32 -20.36
C ALA A 22 -21.71 -31.92 -20.35
N SER A 23 -22.39 -31.54 -19.26
CA SER A 23 -22.99 -30.21 -19.07
C SER A 23 -21.96 -29.07 -19.02
N LEU A 24 -20.66 -29.34 -18.91
CA LEU A 24 -19.64 -28.30 -19.08
C LEU A 24 -19.62 -27.74 -20.50
N ALA A 25 -20.08 -28.50 -21.51
CA ALA A 25 -20.20 -28.06 -22.91
C ALA A 25 -21.61 -27.55 -23.27
N ASP A 26 -22.49 -27.32 -22.29
CA ASP A 26 -23.84 -26.81 -22.53
C ASP A 26 -23.83 -25.41 -23.18
N ASP A 27 -24.81 -25.12 -24.03
CA ASP A 27 -24.96 -23.81 -24.68
C ASP A 27 -25.29 -22.70 -23.68
N SER A 28 -25.92 -23.04 -22.55
CA SER A 28 -26.27 -22.11 -21.49
C SER A 28 -25.09 -21.84 -20.55
N PRO A 29 -24.60 -20.59 -20.43
CA PRO A 29 -23.50 -20.27 -19.52
C PRO A 29 -23.84 -20.58 -18.07
N ARG A 30 -25.09 -20.37 -17.64
CA ARG A 30 -25.55 -20.70 -16.28
C ARG A 30 -25.48 -22.20 -15.99
N ALA A 31 -25.78 -23.04 -16.98
CA ALA A 31 -25.69 -24.49 -16.83
C ALA A 31 -24.23 -24.93 -16.69
N ARG A 32 -23.33 -24.37 -17.52
CA ARG A 32 -21.89 -24.62 -17.42
C ARG A 32 -21.31 -24.20 -16.07
N ASP A 33 -21.68 -23.03 -15.57
CA ASP A 33 -21.18 -22.51 -14.28
C ASP A 33 -21.69 -23.37 -13.11
N SER A 34 -22.95 -23.80 -13.17
CA SER A 34 -23.55 -24.70 -12.15
C SER A 34 -22.90 -26.08 -12.18
N ALA A 35 -22.66 -26.64 -13.37
CA ALA A 35 -21.96 -27.91 -13.54
C ALA A 35 -20.51 -27.84 -13.05
N LEU A 36 -19.81 -26.75 -13.35
CA LEU A 36 -18.45 -26.48 -12.87
C LEU A 36 -18.41 -26.41 -11.34
N ALA A 37 -19.33 -25.68 -10.71
CA ALA A 37 -19.42 -25.57 -9.26
C ALA A 37 -19.69 -26.93 -8.61
N ALA A 38 -20.69 -27.67 -9.10
CA ALA A 38 -21.03 -29.00 -8.59
C ALA A 38 -19.85 -29.98 -8.72
N LEU A 39 -19.16 -30.01 -9.87
CA LEU A 39 -18.00 -30.88 -10.05
C LEU A 39 -16.83 -30.52 -9.15
N ARG A 40 -16.63 -29.23 -8.83
CA ARG A 40 -15.61 -28.79 -7.87
C ARG A 40 -15.94 -29.19 -6.44
N GLU A 41 -17.22 -29.28 -6.08
CA GLU A 41 -17.65 -29.80 -4.78
C GLU A 41 -17.52 -31.34 -4.69
N ILE A 42 -17.74 -32.04 -5.80
CA ILE A 42 -17.60 -33.50 -5.88
C ILE A 42 -16.13 -33.94 -5.95
N ALA A 43 -15.26 -33.12 -6.55
CA ALA A 43 -13.85 -33.44 -6.79
C ALA A 43 -13.09 -33.88 -5.50
N PRO A 44 -13.24 -33.22 -4.34
CA PRO A 44 -12.63 -33.70 -3.10
C PRO A 44 -13.22 -35.01 -2.55
N LEU A 45 -14.45 -35.37 -2.93
CA LEU A 45 -15.11 -36.58 -2.44
C LEU A 45 -14.71 -37.82 -3.24
N ASN A 46 -14.51 -37.67 -4.56
CA ASN A 46 -14.11 -38.76 -5.47
C ASN A 46 -13.21 -38.25 -6.60
N PRO A 47 -11.95 -37.89 -6.31
CA PRO A 47 -11.06 -37.23 -7.28
C PRO A 47 -10.74 -38.11 -8.50
N LEU A 48 -10.49 -39.40 -8.30
CA LEU A 48 -10.17 -40.34 -9.39
C LEU A 48 -11.33 -40.48 -10.39
N LEU A 49 -12.57 -40.62 -9.89
CA LEU A 49 -13.77 -40.73 -10.72
C LEU A 49 -13.96 -39.50 -11.60
N VAL A 50 -13.81 -38.31 -11.01
CA VAL A 50 -13.93 -37.03 -11.71
C VAL A 50 -12.82 -36.90 -12.76
N LEU A 51 -11.57 -37.24 -12.41
CA LEU A 51 -10.44 -37.18 -13.34
C LEU A 51 -10.60 -38.12 -14.52
N ASP A 52 -11.07 -39.35 -14.32
CA ASP A 52 -11.30 -40.31 -15.40
C ASP A 52 -12.42 -39.85 -16.35
N CYS A 53 -13.51 -39.30 -15.81
CA CYS A 53 -14.60 -38.74 -16.62
C CYS A 53 -14.11 -37.55 -17.45
N CYS A 54 -13.40 -36.60 -16.82
CA CYS A 54 -12.82 -35.45 -17.49
C CYS A 54 -11.77 -35.86 -18.54
N ALA A 55 -10.87 -36.78 -18.22
CA ALA A 55 -9.84 -37.27 -19.15
C ALA A 55 -10.45 -37.97 -20.38
N THR A 56 -11.63 -38.56 -20.23
CA THR A 56 -12.35 -39.19 -21.35
C THR A 56 -12.89 -38.15 -22.32
N VAL A 57 -13.52 -37.07 -21.84
CA VAL A 57 -14.05 -36.00 -22.71
C VAL A 57 -12.96 -35.11 -23.30
N SER A 58 -11.81 -35.01 -22.64
CA SER A 58 -10.64 -34.29 -23.15
C SER A 58 -9.99 -34.94 -24.38
N ARG A 59 -10.37 -36.19 -24.74
CA ARG A 59 -9.83 -36.88 -25.92
C ARG A 59 -10.30 -36.20 -27.21
N GLY A 60 -9.37 -35.55 -27.89
CA GLY A 60 -9.61 -34.81 -29.13
C GLY A 60 -9.72 -33.30 -28.96
N GLY A 61 -9.46 -32.79 -27.75
CA GLY A 61 -9.21 -31.38 -27.46
C GLY A 61 -10.42 -30.45 -27.66
N HIS A 62 -10.17 -29.14 -27.69
CA HIS A 62 -11.21 -28.11 -27.87
C HIS A 62 -12.05 -28.27 -29.14
N ARG A 63 -11.54 -28.99 -30.15
CA ARG A 63 -12.28 -29.25 -31.40
C ARG A 63 -13.45 -30.20 -31.22
N ARG A 64 -13.44 -31.02 -30.16
CA ARG A 64 -14.50 -31.99 -29.86
C ARG A 64 -15.35 -31.60 -28.66
N PHE A 65 -14.81 -30.79 -27.74
CA PHE A 65 -15.51 -30.35 -26.55
C PHE A 65 -15.49 -28.82 -26.43
N GLY A 66 -16.66 -28.20 -26.48
CA GLY A 66 -16.80 -26.74 -26.65
C GLY A 66 -16.26 -25.89 -25.49
N ASN A 67 -16.10 -26.45 -24.30
CA ASN A 67 -15.61 -25.73 -23.12
C ASN A 67 -14.50 -26.50 -22.38
N MET A 68 -13.35 -26.66 -23.03
CA MET A 68 -12.18 -27.31 -22.42
C MET A 68 -11.66 -26.57 -21.18
N ALA A 69 -11.90 -25.26 -21.06
CA ALA A 69 -11.51 -24.50 -19.87
C ALA A 69 -12.19 -25.04 -18.61
N GLY A 70 -13.50 -25.30 -18.67
CA GLY A 70 -14.24 -25.90 -17.56
C GLY A 70 -13.68 -27.27 -17.17
N VAL A 71 -13.38 -28.12 -18.15
CA VAL A 71 -12.85 -29.47 -17.90
C VAL A 71 -11.51 -29.41 -17.17
N PHE A 72 -10.56 -28.61 -17.64
CA PHE A 72 -9.25 -28.50 -16.99
C PHE A 72 -9.32 -27.87 -15.60
N LEU A 73 -10.23 -26.92 -15.37
CA LEU A 73 -10.44 -26.36 -14.04
C LEU A 73 -10.97 -27.40 -13.04
N VAL A 74 -11.87 -28.29 -13.48
CA VAL A 74 -12.34 -29.41 -12.64
C VAL A 74 -11.21 -30.39 -12.39
N MET A 75 -10.46 -30.76 -13.44
CA MET A 75 -9.31 -31.65 -13.29
C MET A 75 -8.27 -31.08 -12.33
N ALA A 76 -7.99 -29.76 -12.38
CA ALA A 76 -7.04 -29.12 -11.46
C ALA A 76 -7.52 -29.19 -10.00
N SER A 77 -8.82 -28.97 -9.76
CA SER A 77 -9.44 -29.13 -8.43
C SER A 77 -9.36 -30.57 -7.94
N ALA A 78 -9.63 -31.55 -8.81
CA ALA A 78 -9.56 -32.97 -8.47
C ALA A 78 -8.13 -33.43 -8.21
N VAL A 79 -7.13 -32.99 -9.00
CA VAL A 79 -5.71 -33.30 -8.75
C VAL A 79 -5.29 -32.77 -7.38
N ARG A 80 -5.60 -31.51 -7.05
CA ARG A 80 -5.24 -30.92 -5.73
C ARG A 80 -5.85 -31.67 -4.54
N ALA A 81 -6.94 -32.39 -4.77
CA ALA A 81 -7.63 -33.15 -3.73
C ALA A 81 -7.22 -34.62 -3.69
N LEU A 82 -6.29 -35.07 -4.54
CA LEU A 82 -5.76 -36.43 -4.48
C LEU A 82 -4.95 -36.64 -3.20
N ASP A 83 -5.14 -37.80 -2.59
CA ASP A 83 -4.21 -38.27 -1.57
C ASP A 83 -2.86 -38.64 -2.21
N ARG A 84 -1.76 -38.53 -1.44
CA ARG A 84 -0.41 -38.85 -1.93
C ARG A 84 -0.26 -40.28 -2.46
N LEU A 85 -1.07 -41.21 -1.98
CA LEU A 85 -1.07 -42.61 -2.40
C LEU A 85 -1.76 -42.80 -3.76
N ASP A 86 -2.79 -42.00 -4.06
CA ASP A 86 -3.57 -42.07 -5.30
C ASP A 86 -2.95 -41.22 -6.43
N ALA A 87 -2.04 -40.32 -6.08
CA ALA A 87 -1.25 -39.50 -6.99
C ALA A 87 -0.11 -40.28 -7.69
N GLU A 88 -0.42 -41.45 -8.25
CA GLU A 88 0.56 -42.27 -8.96
C GLU A 88 1.15 -41.53 -10.16
N ARG A 89 2.48 -41.57 -10.31
CA ARG A 89 3.21 -40.80 -11.33
C ARG A 89 2.75 -41.10 -12.76
N GLU A 90 2.43 -42.37 -13.10
CA GLU A 90 1.95 -42.70 -14.45
C GLU A 90 0.55 -42.16 -14.74
N PHE A 91 -0.32 -42.16 -13.74
CA PHE A 91 -1.64 -41.57 -13.86
C PHE A 91 -1.53 -40.06 -14.07
N LEU A 92 -0.77 -39.37 -13.21
CA LEU A 92 -0.52 -37.94 -13.36
C LEU A 92 0.15 -37.60 -14.70
N ARG A 93 1.07 -38.44 -15.19
CA ARG A 93 1.71 -38.25 -16.50
C ARG A 93 0.71 -38.28 -17.64
N LYS A 94 -0.27 -39.18 -17.60
CA LYS A 94 -1.35 -39.24 -18.58
C LYS A 94 -2.17 -37.94 -18.57
N ILE A 95 -2.50 -37.43 -17.38
CA ILE A 95 -3.24 -36.19 -17.21
C ILE A 95 -2.43 -34.97 -17.70
N ALA A 96 -1.14 -34.90 -17.34
CA ALA A 96 -0.22 -33.86 -17.79
C ALA A 96 -0.15 -33.80 -19.32
N LYS A 97 0.01 -34.95 -19.98
CA LYS A 97 0.05 -35.02 -21.46
C LYS A 97 -1.21 -34.49 -22.12
N ILE A 98 -2.39 -34.67 -21.52
CA ILE A 98 -3.65 -34.10 -22.03
C ILE A 98 -3.58 -32.56 -21.99
N ALA A 99 -3.17 -32.00 -20.85
CA ALA A 99 -3.04 -30.55 -20.68
C ALA A 99 -1.99 -29.96 -21.64
N THR A 100 -0.81 -30.57 -21.70
CA THR A 100 0.32 -30.14 -22.53
C THR A 100 -0.01 -30.20 -24.02
N ALA A 101 -0.61 -31.29 -24.49
CA ALA A 101 -1.01 -31.44 -25.89
C ALA A 101 -1.98 -30.33 -26.32
N GLU A 102 -2.89 -29.96 -25.43
CA GLU A 102 -3.85 -28.90 -25.68
C GLU A 102 -3.15 -27.54 -25.75
N ILE A 103 -2.29 -27.20 -24.78
CA ILE A 103 -1.53 -25.93 -24.76
C ILE A 103 -0.75 -25.71 -26.06
N VAL A 104 -0.08 -26.76 -26.54
CA VAL A 104 0.79 -26.70 -27.73
C VAL A 104 0.00 -26.68 -29.04
N SER A 105 -1.27 -27.07 -29.01
CA SER A 105 -2.12 -27.14 -30.20
C SER A 105 -2.47 -25.76 -30.80
N SER A 106 -2.34 -24.69 -30.01
CA SER A 106 -2.67 -23.32 -30.42
C SER A 106 -1.43 -22.43 -30.53
N LYS A 107 -1.48 -21.50 -31.48
CA LYS A 107 -0.51 -20.40 -31.62
C LYS A 107 -0.88 -19.19 -30.78
N ASP A 108 -2.13 -19.13 -30.31
CA ASP A 108 -2.59 -18.07 -29.43
C ASP A 108 -1.98 -18.25 -28.04
N PHE A 109 -1.79 -17.14 -27.34
CA PHE A 109 -1.29 -17.11 -25.97
C PHE A 109 -2.36 -16.49 -25.07
N ASN A 110 -2.59 -17.12 -23.91
CA ASN A 110 -3.48 -16.62 -22.86
C ASN A 110 -4.99 -16.75 -23.13
N VAL A 111 -5.40 -17.78 -23.89
CA VAL A 111 -6.82 -18.15 -24.05
C VAL A 111 -7.30 -18.93 -22.80
N ASP A 112 -8.58 -18.81 -22.44
CA ASP A 112 -9.11 -19.34 -21.16
C ASP A 112 -8.83 -20.83 -20.93
N TRP A 113 -8.93 -21.65 -21.98
CA TRP A 113 -8.63 -23.08 -21.87
C TRP A 113 -7.13 -23.36 -21.70
N GLN A 114 -6.23 -22.55 -22.27
CA GLN A 114 -4.78 -22.67 -22.05
C GLN A 114 -4.42 -22.32 -20.61
N ARG A 115 -5.04 -21.26 -20.06
CA ARG A 115 -4.85 -20.87 -18.65
C ARG A 115 -5.37 -21.96 -17.70
N ALA A 116 -6.51 -22.57 -18.04
CA ALA A 116 -7.04 -23.71 -17.29
C ALA A 116 -6.13 -24.94 -17.37
N ALA A 117 -5.59 -25.27 -18.55
CA ALA A 117 -4.63 -26.35 -18.73
C ALA A 117 -3.32 -26.09 -17.96
N ALA A 118 -2.83 -24.85 -17.97
CA ALA A 118 -1.69 -24.41 -17.15
C ALA A 118 -1.97 -24.60 -15.65
N THR A 119 -3.17 -24.23 -15.19
CA THR A 119 -3.62 -24.44 -13.80
C THR A 119 -3.61 -25.91 -13.41
N LEU A 120 -4.00 -26.80 -14.33
CA LEU A 120 -3.92 -28.25 -14.13
C LEU A 120 -2.46 -28.73 -14.01
N LEU A 121 -1.55 -28.25 -14.86
CA LEU A 121 -0.13 -28.59 -14.74
C LEU A 121 0.46 -28.11 -13.40
N VAL A 122 0.13 -26.89 -12.95
CA VAL A 122 0.54 -26.41 -11.62
C VAL A 122 0.00 -27.30 -10.50
N ALA A 123 -1.26 -27.73 -10.58
CA ALA A 123 -1.85 -28.67 -9.62
C ALA A 123 -1.12 -30.02 -9.58
N ILE A 124 -0.71 -30.55 -10.74
CA ILE A 124 0.13 -31.76 -10.82
C ILE A 124 1.48 -31.49 -10.15
N GLY A 125 2.07 -30.32 -10.40
CA GLY A 125 3.31 -29.88 -9.79
C GLY A 125 3.27 -29.85 -8.25
N SER A 126 2.12 -29.57 -7.63
CA SER A 126 1.96 -29.63 -6.17
C SER A 126 2.16 -31.05 -5.60
N HIS A 127 1.98 -32.11 -6.40
CA HIS A 127 2.20 -33.50 -6.02
C HIS A 127 3.53 -34.07 -6.53
N ASP A 128 3.87 -33.82 -7.79
CA ASP A 128 5.09 -34.27 -8.44
C ASP A 128 5.68 -33.12 -9.31
N PRO A 129 6.50 -32.24 -8.69
CA PRO A 129 7.13 -31.12 -9.40
C PRO A 129 8.01 -31.59 -10.55
N ASP A 130 8.69 -32.72 -10.39
CA ASP A 130 9.68 -33.23 -11.35
C ASP A 130 8.97 -33.72 -12.62
N LEU A 131 7.84 -34.42 -12.49
CA LEU A 131 7.00 -34.78 -13.63
C LEU A 131 6.50 -33.56 -14.42
N MET A 132 6.04 -32.52 -13.72
CA MET A 132 5.54 -31.31 -14.37
C MET A 132 6.67 -30.59 -15.12
N MET A 133 7.86 -30.49 -14.52
CA MET A 133 9.03 -29.90 -15.17
C MET A 133 9.50 -30.73 -16.38
N GLU A 134 9.48 -32.07 -16.29
CA GLU A 134 9.80 -32.95 -17.42
C GLU A 134 8.92 -32.65 -18.63
N GLU A 135 7.60 -32.53 -18.45
CA GLU A 135 6.66 -32.24 -19.54
C GLU A 135 6.87 -30.82 -20.11
N ILE A 136 7.19 -29.83 -19.27
CA ILE A 136 7.44 -28.45 -19.68
C ILE A 136 8.76 -28.33 -20.46
N PHE A 137 9.85 -28.95 -19.98
CA PHE A 137 11.19 -28.81 -20.53
C PHE A 137 11.33 -29.37 -21.95
N LEU A 138 10.44 -30.28 -22.37
CA LEU A 138 10.37 -30.76 -23.76
C LEU A 138 10.25 -29.60 -24.77
N TYR A 139 9.63 -28.49 -24.36
CA TYR A 139 9.36 -27.33 -25.21
C TYR A 139 10.41 -26.22 -25.10
N PHE A 140 11.45 -26.40 -24.31
CA PHE A 140 12.60 -25.48 -24.28
C PHE A 140 13.65 -25.83 -25.35
N SER A 141 13.45 -26.94 -26.07
CA SER A 141 14.34 -27.47 -27.10
C SER A 141 13.94 -26.96 -28.50
N GLY A 142 14.32 -25.72 -28.84
CA GLY A 142 14.14 -25.14 -30.18
C GLY A 142 12.96 -24.15 -30.33
N PRO A 143 12.73 -23.59 -31.53
CA PRO A 143 11.74 -22.54 -31.74
C PRO A 143 10.31 -23.12 -31.70
N THR A 144 9.62 -22.96 -30.58
CA THR A 144 8.21 -23.34 -30.40
C THR A 144 7.33 -22.15 -30.07
N SER A 145 6.11 -22.13 -30.60
CA SER A 145 5.10 -21.13 -30.26
C SER A 145 4.55 -21.29 -28.84
N ALA A 146 4.69 -22.47 -28.24
CA ALA A 146 4.24 -22.78 -26.88
C ALA A 146 5.16 -22.22 -25.78
N LEU A 147 6.37 -21.76 -26.14
CA LEU A 147 7.41 -21.37 -25.18
C LEU A 147 6.94 -20.34 -24.13
N PRO A 148 6.21 -19.26 -24.49
CA PRO A 148 5.71 -18.31 -23.50
C PRO A 148 4.72 -18.94 -22.51
N ALA A 149 3.87 -19.87 -22.97
CA ALA A 149 2.91 -20.57 -22.09
C ALA A 149 3.63 -21.50 -21.12
N MET A 150 4.61 -22.25 -21.61
CA MET A 150 5.44 -23.15 -20.79
C MET A 150 6.22 -22.39 -19.72
N LEU A 151 6.73 -21.21 -20.07
CA LEU A 151 7.42 -20.33 -19.14
C LEU A 151 6.47 -19.73 -18.09
N GLN A 152 5.26 -19.33 -18.49
CA GLN A 152 4.25 -18.82 -17.56
C GLN A 152 3.82 -19.89 -16.55
N ILE A 153 3.72 -21.17 -16.94
CA ILE A 153 3.41 -22.26 -16.00
C ILE A 153 4.47 -22.38 -14.91
N LEU A 154 5.76 -22.26 -15.26
CA LEU A 154 6.84 -22.25 -14.26
C LEU A 154 6.74 -21.04 -13.33
N ALA A 155 6.33 -19.87 -13.83
CA ALA A 155 6.09 -18.69 -13.01
C ALA A 155 4.92 -18.86 -12.04
N ASP A 156 3.81 -19.44 -12.52
CA ASP A 156 2.62 -19.72 -11.72
C ASP A 156 2.91 -20.77 -10.64
N PHE A 157 3.69 -21.81 -10.97
CA PHE A 157 4.13 -22.81 -10.01
C PHE A 157 5.08 -22.21 -8.96
N ALA A 158 6.05 -21.39 -9.36
CA ALA A 158 6.92 -20.70 -8.42
C ALA A 158 6.14 -19.81 -7.43
N SER A 159 5.09 -19.16 -7.91
CA SER A 159 4.22 -18.30 -7.09
C SER A 159 3.33 -19.10 -6.15
N ALA A 160 2.86 -20.28 -6.57
CA ALA A 160 1.96 -21.13 -5.78
C ALA A 160 2.70 -22.06 -4.79
N GLU A 161 3.89 -22.54 -5.17
CA GLU A 161 4.62 -23.62 -4.50
C GLU A 161 6.11 -23.25 -4.34
N ALA A 162 6.38 -22.06 -3.82
CA ALA A 162 7.73 -21.49 -3.71
C ALA A 162 8.75 -22.43 -3.05
N LEU A 163 8.34 -23.14 -1.99
CA LEU A 163 9.20 -24.09 -1.27
C LEU A 163 9.55 -25.34 -2.10
N GLN A 164 8.65 -25.78 -2.98
CA GLN A 164 8.89 -26.92 -3.87
C GLN A 164 9.65 -26.51 -5.13
N PHE A 165 9.44 -25.28 -5.61
CA PHE A 165 10.07 -24.75 -6.81
C PHE A 165 11.55 -24.40 -6.60
N THR A 166 11.89 -23.66 -5.54
CA THR A 166 13.23 -23.08 -5.35
C THR A 166 14.38 -24.10 -5.40
N PRO A 167 14.28 -25.31 -4.82
CA PRO A 167 15.33 -26.34 -4.95
C PRO A 167 15.64 -26.77 -6.39
N ARG A 168 14.72 -26.55 -7.34
CA ARG A 168 14.82 -26.92 -8.76
C ARG A 168 15.11 -25.71 -9.66
N LEU A 169 15.30 -24.54 -9.08
CA LEU A 169 15.53 -23.31 -9.83
C LEU A 169 16.76 -23.44 -10.73
N LYS A 170 17.84 -24.08 -10.26
CA LYS A 170 19.05 -24.31 -11.08
C LYS A 170 18.73 -24.96 -12.43
N ASP A 171 17.92 -26.02 -12.44
CA ASP A 171 17.57 -26.73 -13.67
C ASP A 171 16.72 -25.86 -14.61
N VAL A 172 15.79 -25.10 -14.06
CA VAL A 172 14.98 -24.13 -14.82
C VAL A 172 15.87 -23.08 -15.49
N LEU A 173 16.81 -22.50 -14.74
CA LEU A 173 17.72 -21.47 -15.24
C LEU A 173 18.62 -22.01 -16.36
N LEU A 174 19.15 -23.23 -16.21
CA LEU A 174 19.97 -23.89 -17.25
C LEU A 174 19.21 -24.10 -18.57
N ARG A 175 17.89 -24.34 -18.52
CA ARG A 175 17.05 -24.48 -19.73
C ARG A 175 16.71 -23.13 -20.37
N VAL A 176 16.60 -22.08 -19.56
CA VAL A 176 16.18 -20.75 -20.01
C VAL A 176 17.38 -19.91 -20.49
N LEU A 177 18.58 -20.14 -19.97
CA LEU A 177 19.78 -19.38 -20.35
C LEU A 177 20.00 -19.28 -21.87
N PRO A 178 20.00 -20.39 -22.64
CA PRO A 178 20.41 -20.36 -24.04
C PRO A 178 19.45 -19.57 -24.93
N ILE A 179 18.21 -19.38 -24.49
CA ILE A 179 17.16 -18.71 -25.27
C ILE A 179 17.02 -17.22 -24.94
N LEU A 180 17.44 -16.77 -23.75
CA LEU A 180 17.21 -15.41 -23.25
C LEU A 180 17.74 -14.30 -24.17
N GLY A 181 18.92 -14.48 -24.75
CA GLY A 181 19.53 -13.48 -25.65
C GLY A 181 18.76 -13.27 -26.96
N SER A 182 17.92 -14.23 -27.36
CA SER A 182 17.16 -14.21 -28.61
C SER A 182 15.70 -13.75 -28.46
N VAL A 183 15.26 -13.45 -27.24
CA VAL A 183 13.86 -13.10 -26.94
C VAL A 183 13.51 -11.74 -27.55
N ARG A 184 12.47 -11.75 -28.39
CA ARG A 184 11.92 -10.55 -29.05
C ARG A 184 11.04 -9.74 -28.10
N ASP A 185 10.92 -8.43 -28.33
CA ASP A 185 10.19 -7.50 -27.46
C ASP A 185 8.78 -7.97 -27.09
N GLY A 186 8.00 -8.53 -28.02
CA GLY A 186 6.66 -9.04 -27.73
C GLY A 186 6.60 -10.18 -26.70
N GLN A 187 7.71 -10.91 -26.48
CA GLN A 187 7.80 -12.02 -25.53
C GLN A 187 8.50 -11.63 -24.22
N ARG A 188 9.33 -10.57 -24.22
CA ARG A 188 10.11 -10.13 -23.05
C ARG A 188 9.28 -9.94 -21.78
N PRO A 189 8.04 -9.40 -21.80
CA PRO A 189 7.25 -9.26 -20.59
C PRO A 189 6.92 -10.59 -19.89
N VAL A 190 6.68 -11.66 -20.65
CA VAL A 190 6.41 -12.99 -20.09
C VAL A 190 7.67 -13.56 -19.43
N PHE A 191 8.83 -13.39 -20.08
CA PHE A 191 10.10 -13.81 -19.51
C PHE A 191 10.48 -13.02 -18.26
N ALA A 192 10.28 -11.71 -18.28
CA ALA A 192 10.53 -10.86 -17.12
C ALA A 192 9.61 -11.23 -15.95
N ASN A 193 8.32 -11.48 -16.21
CA ASN A 193 7.40 -11.96 -15.18
C ASN A 193 7.83 -13.31 -14.59
N ALA A 194 8.31 -14.24 -15.42
CA ALA A 194 8.80 -15.53 -14.92
C ALA A 194 10.02 -15.37 -14.01
N LEU A 195 11.02 -14.60 -14.45
CA LEU A 195 12.20 -14.28 -13.63
C LEU A 195 11.81 -13.62 -12.31
N LYS A 196 10.86 -12.67 -12.34
CA LYS A 196 10.29 -12.03 -11.15
C LYS A 196 9.72 -13.07 -10.17
N CYS A 197 8.80 -13.91 -10.63
CA CYS A 197 8.17 -14.95 -9.80
C CYS A 197 9.18 -15.93 -9.22
N TRP A 198 10.22 -16.30 -9.97
CA TRP A 198 11.27 -17.19 -9.48
C TRP A 198 12.12 -16.54 -8.39
N CYS A 199 12.41 -15.25 -8.51
CA CYS A 199 13.12 -14.49 -7.47
C CYS A 199 12.26 -14.33 -6.21
N GLN A 200 10.97 -14.05 -6.36
CA GLN A 200 10.03 -13.99 -5.24
C GLN A 200 9.94 -15.34 -4.51
N ALA A 201 9.89 -16.45 -5.25
CA ALA A 201 9.92 -17.80 -4.66
C ALA A 201 11.21 -18.06 -3.89
N ALA A 202 12.35 -17.60 -4.41
CA ALA A 202 13.64 -17.68 -3.73
C ALA A 202 13.64 -16.89 -2.41
N TRP A 203 13.05 -15.68 -2.38
CA TRP A 203 12.91 -14.90 -1.16
C TRP A 203 12.03 -15.57 -0.10
N VAL A 204 10.89 -16.14 -0.49
CA VAL A 204 10.04 -16.93 0.41
C VAL A 204 10.83 -18.10 1.00
N TYR A 205 11.59 -18.81 0.16
CA TYR A 205 12.43 -19.92 0.61
C TYR A 205 13.49 -19.49 1.63
N ILE A 206 14.16 -18.34 1.42
CA ILE A 206 15.15 -17.79 2.38
C ILE A 206 14.50 -17.45 3.72
N GLY A 207 13.31 -16.83 3.70
CA GLY A 207 12.59 -16.45 4.91
C GLY A 207 12.15 -17.65 5.75
N ASP A 208 11.68 -18.71 5.09
CA ASP A 208 11.15 -19.89 5.76
C ASP A 208 12.24 -20.93 6.10
N THR A 209 13.32 -20.99 5.30
CA THR A 209 14.38 -21.98 5.45
C THR A 209 15.64 -21.31 6.01
N SER A 210 15.96 -21.57 7.27
CA SER A 210 17.12 -20.98 7.96
C SER A 210 18.49 -21.35 7.36
N SER A 211 18.54 -22.19 6.32
CA SER A 211 19.76 -22.67 5.66
C SER A 211 20.30 -21.74 4.56
N GLY A 212 19.61 -20.63 4.26
CA GLY A 212 19.94 -19.80 3.09
C GLY A 212 19.61 -20.48 1.76
N LEU A 213 19.91 -19.81 0.64
CA LEU A 213 19.65 -20.35 -0.69
C LEU A 213 20.60 -21.51 -1.03
N PRO A 214 20.10 -22.57 -1.70
CA PRO A 214 20.94 -23.63 -2.25
C PRO A 214 21.60 -23.16 -3.56
N PHE A 215 22.06 -21.91 -3.64
CA PHE A 215 22.69 -21.36 -4.85
C PHE A 215 24.20 -21.65 -4.80
N ASP A 216 24.69 -22.31 -5.84
CA ASP A 216 26.12 -22.43 -6.09
C ASP A 216 26.64 -21.26 -6.94
N ASP A 217 27.96 -21.22 -7.13
CA ASP A 217 28.63 -20.18 -7.90
C ASP A 217 28.11 -20.08 -9.35
N ASP A 218 27.67 -21.19 -9.94
CA ASP A 218 27.10 -21.22 -11.29
C ASP A 218 25.76 -20.48 -11.35
N VAL A 219 24.86 -20.76 -10.40
CA VAL A 219 23.55 -20.07 -10.29
C VAL A 219 23.76 -18.57 -10.02
N MET A 220 24.72 -18.21 -9.16
CA MET A 220 25.04 -16.80 -8.90
C MET A 220 25.57 -16.08 -10.13
N SER A 221 26.49 -16.72 -10.88
CA SER A 221 27.02 -16.19 -12.15
C SER A 221 25.92 -16.01 -13.19
N PHE A 222 24.99 -16.96 -13.27
CA PHE A 222 23.80 -16.86 -14.10
C PHE A 222 22.93 -15.66 -13.70
N MET A 223 22.61 -15.50 -12.42
CA MET A 223 21.76 -14.41 -11.92
C MET A 223 22.37 -13.05 -12.25
N ASN A 224 23.69 -12.89 -12.08
CA ASN A 224 24.41 -11.69 -12.49
C ASN A 224 24.27 -11.43 -14.01
N SER A 225 24.42 -12.47 -14.83
CA SER A 225 24.33 -12.37 -16.30
C SER A 225 22.93 -11.97 -16.78
N VAL A 226 21.88 -12.55 -16.18
CA VAL A 226 20.48 -12.19 -16.49
C VAL A 226 20.17 -10.77 -16.04
N PHE A 227 20.62 -10.39 -14.84
CA PHE A 227 20.45 -9.04 -14.32
C PHE A 227 21.09 -8.01 -15.25
N GLU A 228 22.32 -8.28 -15.71
CA GLU A 228 23.01 -7.44 -16.68
C GLU A 228 22.27 -7.36 -18.02
N LEU A 229 21.76 -8.49 -18.55
CA LEU A 229 20.99 -8.52 -19.79
C LEU A 229 19.73 -7.67 -19.71
N LEU A 230 18.93 -7.84 -18.65
CA LEU A 230 17.71 -7.07 -18.43
C LEU A 230 18.04 -5.58 -18.35
N LEU A 231 19.05 -5.22 -17.56
CA LEU A 231 19.47 -3.84 -17.37
C LEU A 231 20.07 -3.21 -18.63
N LYS A 232 20.88 -3.95 -19.41
CA LYS A 232 21.58 -3.38 -20.57
C LYS A 232 20.74 -3.37 -21.84
N VAL A 233 19.84 -4.33 -22.00
CA VAL A 233 19.11 -4.54 -23.26
C VAL A 233 17.62 -4.28 -23.10
N TRP A 234 16.97 -4.85 -22.09
CA TRP A 234 15.49 -4.85 -22.04
C TRP A 234 14.91 -3.53 -21.52
N THR A 235 15.56 -2.92 -20.51
CA THR A 235 15.18 -1.57 -20.03
C THR A 235 15.37 -0.47 -21.10
N GLY A 236 16.18 -0.73 -22.14
CA GLY A 236 16.39 0.16 -23.28
C GLY A 236 15.36 0.00 -24.40
N SER A 237 14.37 -0.90 -24.26
CA SER A 237 13.33 -1.07 -25.28
C SER A 237 12.47 0.19 -25.42
N ARG A 238 11.94 0.42 -26.63
CA ARG A 238 10.96 1.48 -26.89
C ARG A 238 9.58 1.14 -26.35
N ASP A 239 9.31 -0.13 -26.08
CA ASP A 239 8.05 -0.61 -25.52
C ASP A 239 8.01 -0.39 -24.01
N LEU A 240 7.04 0.40 -23.55
CA LEU A 240 6.84 0.70 -22.12
C LEU A 240 6.57 -0.56 -21.30
N LYS A 241 5.82 -1.53 -21.83
CA LYS A 241 5.51 -2.78 -21.14
C LYS A 241 6.77 -3.61 -20.89
N VAL A 242 7.66 -3.66 -21.89
CA VAL A 242 8.97 -4.33 -21.75
C VAL A 242 9.83 -3.63 -20.69
N ARG A 243 9.91 -2.29 -20.73
CA ARG A 243 10.67 -1.53 -19.73
C ARG A 243 10.14 -1.76 -18.32
N LEU A 244 8.83 -1.68 -18.13
CA LEU A 244 8.16 -1.87 -16.84
C LEU A 244 8.40 -3.27 -16.29
N SER A 245 8.10 -4.32 -17.07
CA SER A 245 8.28 -5.70 -16.62
C SER A 245 9.74 -6.01 -16.31
N SER A 246 10.67 -5.42 -17.07
CA SER A 246 12.12 -5.61 -16.81
C SER A 246 12.54 -4.94 -15.52
N VAL A 247 12.05 -3.73 -15.23
CA VAL A 247 12.32 -3.04 -13.96
C VAL A 247 11.72 -3.79 -12.78
N GLU A 248 10.50 -4.31 -12.91
CA GLU A 248 9.85 -5.14 -11.90
C GLU A 248 10.69 -6.39 -11.58
N ALA A 249 11.13 -7.12 -12.62
CA ALA A 249 11.99 -8.28 -12.45
C ALA A 249 13.35 -7.93 -11.82
N LEU A 250 13.98 -6.84 -12.27
CA LEU A 250 15.25 -6.36 -11.68
C LEU A 250 15.09 -6.04 -10.20
N GLY A 251 13.97 -5.42 -9.80
CA GLY A 251 13.65 -5.09 -8.41
C GLY A 251 13.63 -6.31 -7.48
N GLU A 252 13.13 -7.45 -7.95
CA GLU A 252 13.15 -8.71 -7.17
C GLU A 252 14.52 -9.38 -7.14
N MET A 253 15.35 -9.15 -8.17
CA MET A 253 16.67 -9.76 -8.31
C MET A 253 17.76 -9.09 -7.45
N VAL A 254 17.57 -7.85 -6.98
CA VAL A 254 18.65 -7.01 -6.39
C VAL A 254 19.37 -7.64 -5.20
N GLY A 255 18.70 -8.44 -4.37
CA GLY A 255 19.35 -9.16 -3.25
C GLY A 255 19.77 -10.59 -3.58
N LEU A 256 19.55 -11.03 -4.83
CA LEU A 256 19.97 -12.35 -5.35
C LEU A 256 21.20 -12.25 -6.27
N VAL A 257 21.67 -11.04 -6.56
CA VAL A 257 22.89 -10.78 -7.33
C VAL A 257 24.04 -10.41 -6.41
N THR A 258 25.26 -10.52 -6.93
CA THR A 258 26.45 -10.14 -6.15
C THR A 258 26.46 -8.64 -5.87
N ARG A 259 27.02 -8.27 -4.71
CA ARG A 259 27.15 -6.86 -4.30
C ARG A 259 27.96 -6.03 -5.31
N SER A 260 28.96 -6.61 -5.97
CA SER A 260 29.75 -5.98 -7.03
C SER A 260 28.91 -5.72 -8.29
N GLN A 261 28.11 -6.70 -8.72
CA GLN A 261 27.17 -6.55 -9.84
C GLN A 261 26.15 -5.45 -9.54
N LEU A 262 25.56 -5.47 -8.35
CA LEU A 262 24.61 -4.45 -7.90
C LEU A 262 25.24 -3.05 -7.92
N LYS A 263 26.42 -2.89 -7.32
CA LYS A 263 27.15 -1.61 -7.29
C LYS A 263 27.40 -1.06 -8.70
N SER A 264 27.82 -1.92 -9.64
CA SER A 264 28.09 -1.51 -11.03
C SER A 264 26.83 -1.07 -11.78
N ALA A 265 25.66 -1.54 -11.35
CA ALA A 265 24.37 -1.30 -12.01
C ALA A 265 23.68 -0.01 -11.56
N LEU A 266 23.95 0.46 -10.33
CA LEU A 266 23.31 1.62 -9.70
C LEU A 266 23.21 2.85 -10.61
N PRO A 267 24.29 3.29 -11.30
CA PRO A 267 24.25 4.50 -12.13
C PRO A 267 23.26 4.44 -13.30
N ARG A 268 22.89 3.22 -13.75
CA ARG A 268 21.96 3.02 -14.87
C ARG A 268 20.56 2.65 -14.39
N ILE A 269 20.44 1.79 -13.39
CA ILE A 269 19.14 1.28 -12.94
C ILE A 269 18.34 2.35 -12.19
N ILE A 270 19.00 3.19 -11.37
CA ILE A 270 18.33 4.26 -10.61
C ILE A 270 17.64 5.26 -11.55
N PRO A 271 18.31 5.89 -12.54
CA PRO A 271 17.63 6.79 -13.47
C PRO A 271 16.51 6.13 -14.26
N THR A 272 16.67 4.84 -14.59
CA THR A 272 15.65 4.06 -15.32
C THR A 272 14.37 3.91 -14.49
N MET A 273 14.50 3.52 -13.21
CA MET A 273 13.37 3.41 -12.29
C MET A 273 12.71 4.78 -12.05
N LEU A 274 13.51 5.83 -11.86
CA LEU A 274 13.01 7.19 -11.65
C LEU A 274 12.24 7.77 -12.84
N ASP A 275 12.60 7.44 -14.09
CA ASP A 275 11.80 7.85 -15.27
C ASP A 275 10.41 7.19 -15.26
N LEU A 276 10.33 5.92 -14.83
CA LEU A 276 9.07 5.20 -14.73
C LEU A 276 8.20 5.67 -13.55
N CYS A 277 8.80 6.09 -12.43
CA CYS A 277 8.08 6.68 -11.31
C CYS A 277 7.29 7.95 -11.69
N LYS A 278 7.66 8.62 -12.79
CA LYS A 278 7.00 9.84 -13.29
C LYS A 278 5.86 9.55 -14.29
N LYS A 279 5.56 8.28 -14.58
CA LYS A 279 4.49 7.88 -15.50
C LYS A 279 3.15 7.77 -14.77
N ASP A 280 2.16 7.14 -15.40
CA ASP A 280 0.86 6.89 -14.79
C ASP A 280 0.96 6.02 -13.52
N GLN A 281 -0.12 5.98 -12.74
CA GLN A 281 -0.13 5.41 -11.40
C GLN A 281 0.30 3.93 -11.34
N GLU A 282 -0.05 3.12 -12.35
CA GLU A 282 0.27 1.68 -12.34
C GLU A 282 1.76 1.46 -12.59
N VAL A 283 2.31 2.20 -13.55
CA VAL A 283 3.75 2.20 -13.84
C VAL A 283 4.53 2.74 -12.65
N ALA A 284 4.06 3.84 -12.04
CA ALA A 284 4.72 4.49 -10.93
C ALA A 284 4.77 3.60 -9.67
N PHE A 285 3.68 2.89 -9.35
CA PHE A 285 3.67 1.95 -8.22
C PHE A 285 4.75 0.88 -8.37
N THR A 286 4.77 0.20 -9.53
CA THR A 286 5.70 -0.89 -9.81
C THR A 286 7.15 -0.41 -9.77
N ALA A 287 7.41 0.77 -10.35
CA ALA A 287 8.73 1.38 -10.34
C ALA A 287 9.17 1.80 -8.93
N ALA A 288 8.28 2.37 -8.13
CA ALA A 288 8.55 2.76 -6.74
C ALA A 288 8.86 1.53 -5.87
N HIS A 289 8.08 0.44 -6.02
CA HIS A 289 8.34 -0.82 -5.32
C HIS A 289 9.71 -1.41 -5.70
N SER A 290 10.03 -1.41 -7.00
CA SER A 290 11.33 -1.91 -7.49
C SER A 290 12.50 -1.05 -6.99
N LEU A 291 12.31 0.27 -6.91
CA LEU A 291 13.28 1.21 -6.34
C LEU A 291 13.45 1.00 -4.84
N HIS A 292 12.38 0.76 -4.11
CA HIS A 292 12.45 0.42 -2.69
C HIS A 292 13.28 -0.85 -2.47
N ASN A 293 13.01 -1.93 -3.18
CA ASN A 293 13.81 -3.16 -3.08
C ASN A 293 15.29 -2.90 -3.41
N LEU A 294 15.56 -2.11 -4.46
CA LEU A 294 16.92 -1.72 -4.85
C LEU A 294 17.64 -0.95 -3.73
N LEU A 295 16.99 0.07 -3.15
CA LEU A 295 17.56 0.86 -2.07
C LEU A 295 17.77 0.00 -0.82
N ASN A 296 16.82 -0.88 -0.49
CA ASN A 296 16.94 -1.79 0.64
C ASN A 296 18.21 -2.66 0.53
N ALA A 297 18.39 -3.35 -0.61
CA ALA A 297 19.56 -4.19 -0.84
C ALA A 297 20.88 -3.39 -0.95
N SER A 298 20.81 -2.13 -1.40
CA SER A 298 21.99 -1.28 -1.57
C SER A 298 22.44 -0.62 -0.27
N LEU A 299 21.51 -0.29 0.63
CA LEU A 299 21.78 0.51 1.82
C LEU A 299 21.80 -0.32 3.10
N LEU A 300 20.90 -1.30 3.23
CA LEU A 300 20.75 -2.09 4.44
C LEU A 300 21.38 -3.47 4.24
N SER A 301 22.60 -3.63 4.73
CA SER A 301 23.31 -4.91 4.75
C SER A 301 23.93 -5.13 6.13
N GLU A 302 23.72 -6.31 6.70
CA GLU A 302 24.19 -6.64 8.06
C GLU A 302 25.72 -6.62 8.18
N SER A 303 26.43 -6.90 7.09
CA SER A 303 27.88 -7.15 7.09
C SER A 303 28.69 -6.18 6.25
N ALA A 304 28.05 -5.25 5.51
CA ALA A 304 28.74 -4.37 4.58
C ALA A 304 28.19 -2.94 4.62
N PRO A 305 29.06 -1.91 4.44
CA PRO A 305 28.63 -0.51 4.40
C PRO A 305 27.76 -0.23 3.17
N PRO A 306 26.85 0.76 3.22
CA PRO A 306 25.99 1.13 2.09
C PRO A 306 26.75 1.33 0.77
N LEU A 307 26.10 1.00 -0.36
CA LEU A 307 26.70 1.09 -1.69
C LEU A 307 26.67 2.48 -2.33
N LEU A 308 25.82 3.36 -1.82
CA LEU A 308 25.61 4.73 -2.29
C LEU A 308 25.96 5.69 -1.18
N GLU A 309 26.66 6.77 -1.51
CA GLU A 309 26.82 7.90 -0.61
C GLU A 309 25.53 8.73 -0.55
N PHE A 310 25.38 9.54 0.50
CA PHE A 310 24.16 10.32 0.69
C PHE A 310 23.96 11.35 -0.42
N GLU A 311 25.03 11.91 -0.98
CA GLU A 311 25.01 12.86 -2.09
C GLU A 311 24.38 12.26 -3.35
N GLU A 312 24.66 10.98 -3.62
CA GLU A 312 24.05 10.24 -4.72
C GLU A 312 22.56 9.99 -4.46
N LEU A 313 22.21 9.63 -3.21
CA LEU A 313 20.83 9.45 -2.78
C LEU A 313 20.04 10.75 -2.85
N ALA A 314 20.64 11.89 -2.51
CA ALA A 314 19.95 13.19 -2.52
C ALA A 314 19.33 13.50 -3.90
N VAL A 315 19.96 13.09 -5.00
CA VAL A 315 19.41 13.23 -6.37
C VAL A 315 18.16 12.37 -6.56
N VAL A 316 18.16 11.16 -6.01
CA VAL A 316 17.00 10.25 -6.00
C VAL A 316 15.87 10.89 -5.18
N LEU A 317 16.16 11.31 -3.95
CA LEU A 317 15.18 11.88 -3.03
C LEU A 317 14.53 13.17 -3.57
N ILE A 318 15.31 14.03 -4.24
CA ILE A 318 14.78 15.22 -4.93
C ILE A 318 13.74 14.84 -5.99
N THR A 319 13.96 13.74 -6.69
CA THR A 319 13.01 13.26 -7.71
C THR A 319 11.74 12.67 -7.08
N LEU A 320 11.87 12.00 -5.93
CA LEU A 320 10.74 11.35 -5.26
C LEU A 320 9.84 12.32 -4.48
N LEU A 321 10.38 13.41 -3.93
CA LEU A 321 9.63 14.34 -3.07
C LEU A 321 8.35 14.90 -3.73
N PRO A 322 8.39 15.43 -4.96
CA PRO A 322 7.17 15.88 -5.64
C PRO A 322 6.18 14.75 -5.95
N LEU A 323 6.65 13.51 -6.08
CA LEU A 323 5.77 12.37 -6.30
C LEU A 323 5.02 11.99 -5.01
N VAL A 324 5.63 12.22 -3.85
CA VAL A 324 4.95 12.07 -2.56
C VAL A 324 3.79 13.06 -2.46
N SER A 325 3.97 14.33 -2.81
CA SER A 325 2.93 15.36 -2.68
C SER A 325 1.69 15.09 -3.54
N VAL A 326 1.88 14.65 -4.79
CA VAL A 326 0.78 14.31 -5.71
C VAL A 326 -0.08 13.14 -5.20
N ASN A 327 0.52 12.21 -4.46
CA ASN A 327 -0.20 11.03 -3.95
C ASN A 327 -0.78 11.23 -2.53
N ILE A 328 -0.58 12.40 -1.91
CA ILE A 328 -1.20 12.75 -0.61
C ILE A 328 -2.66 13.18 -0.79
N SER A 329 -3.04 13.75 -1.95
CA SER A 329 -4.42 14.23 -2.18
C SER A 329 -5.41 13.07 -2.27
N LYS A 330 -6.29 12.99 -1.27
CA LYS A 330 -7.31 11.95 -1.14
C LYS A 330 -8.53 12.32 -1.98
N ASP A 331 -8.44 12.17 -3.30
CA ASP A 331 -9.62 12.36 -4.13
C ASP A 331 -10.58 11.16 -3.97
N GLU A 332 -11.79 11.44 -3.48
CA GLU A 332 -12.81 10.45 -3.21
C GLU A 332 -13.39 9.90 -4.52
N ARG A 333 -13.06 8.65 -4.83
CA ARG A 333 -13.89 7.57 -5.40
C ARG A 333 -13.04 6.72 -6.37
N SER A 334 -12.98 5.41 -6.11
CA SER A 334 -12.42 4.35 -6.97
C SER A 334 -10.89 4.29 -7.16
N TYR A 335 -10.14 5.39 -7.09
CA TYR A 335 -8.66 5.41 -7.27
C TYR A 335 -7.84 5.23 -5.97
N ILE A 336 -8.53 5.17 -4.82
CA ILE A 336 -7.98 5.24 -3.46
C ILE A 336 -6.98 4.10 -3.15
N SER A 337 -7.08 2.92 -3.77
CA SER A 337 -6.15 1.82 -3.43
C SER A 337 -4.79 1.91 -4.10
N LYS A 338 -4.66 2.56 -5.27
CA LYS A 338 -3.39 2.58 -6.04
C LYS A 338 -2.55 3.82 -5.75
N GLY A 339 -3.18 4.99 -5.60
CA GLY A 339 -2.55 6.22 -5.13
C GLY A 339 -1.79 6.01 -3.82
N LEU A 340 -2.51 5.47 -2.84
CA LEU A 340 -1.99 5.19 -1.50
C LEU A 340 -0.87 4.15 -1.50
N LYS A 341 -0.97 3.12 -2.35
CA LYS A 341 0.10 2.12 -2.49
C LYS A 341 1.40 2.75 -2.99
N THR A 342 1.33 3.58 -4.04
CA THR A 342 2.51 4.31 -4.53
C THR A 342 3.06 5.25 -3.47
N TYR A 343 2.20 6.01 -2.77
CA TYR A 343 2.62 6.84 -1.65
C TYR A 343 3.40 6.04 -0.60
N ASN A 344 2.89 4.87 -0.19
CA ASN A 344 3.54 4.03 0.80
C ASN A 344 4.90 3.50 0.31
N GLU A 345 5.01 3.01 -0.93
CA GLU A 345 6.30 2.57 -1.48
C GLU A 345 7.32 3.71 -1.56
N LEU A 346 6.88 4.92 -1.94
CA LEU A 346 7.75 6.10 -1.91
C LEU A 346 8.22 6.40 -0.48
N GLN A 347 7.34 6.34 0.51
CA GLN A 347 7.71 6.50 1.91
C GLN A 347 8.69 5.43 2.39
N HIS A 348 8.56 4.19 1.93
CA HIS A 348 9.52 3.13 2.22
C HIS A 348 10.92 3.44 1.65
N CYS A 349 11.04 4.02 0.46
CA CYS A 349 12.32 4.51 -0.07
C CYS A 349 12.99 5.54 0.87
N PHE A 350 12.21 6.48 1.43
CA PHE A 350 12.73 7.45 2.40
C PHE A 350 13.09 6.78 3.73
N LEU A 351 12.29 5.82 4.21
CA LEU A 351 12.57 5.10 5.44
C LEU A 351 13.86 4.30 5.37
N VAL A 352 14.08 3.55 4.29
CA VAL A 352 15.33 2.80 4.06
C VAL A 352 16.53 3.76 4.05
N THR A 353 16.41 4.90 3.37
CA THR A 353 17.45 5.93 3.39
C THR A 353 17.68 6.47 4.81
N GLY A 354 16.62 6.68 5.58
CA GLY A 354 16.71 7.19 6.95
C GLY A 354 17.27 6.20 7.96
N LEU A 355 17.13 4.89 7.71
CA LEU A 355 17.78 3.85 8.50
C LEU A 355 19.29 3.81 8.25
N ALA A 356 19.73 4.10 7.03
CA ALA A 356 21.16 4.15 6.68
C ALA A 356 21.83 5.50 7.02
N TYR A 357 21.12 6.60 6.81
CA TYR A 357 21.62 7.98 6.93
C TYR A 357 20.60 8.87 7.67
N PRO A 358 20.33 8.61 8.97
CA PRO A 358 19.27 9.31 9.70
C PRO A 358 19.49 10.81 9.78
N GLU A 359 20.73 11.23 10.05
CA GLU A 359 21.06 12.65 10.27
C GLU A 359 21.07 13.45 8.96
N ASP A 360 21.71 12.91 7.92
CA ASP A 360 21.78 13.57 6.61
C ASP A 360 20.39 13.68 5.99
N LEU A 361 19.55 12.64 6.12
CA LEU A 361 18.17 12.67 5.64
C LEU A 361 17.34 13.73 6.37
N CYS A 362 17.47 13.83 7.70
CA CYS A 362 16.79 14.86 8.48
C CYS A 362 17.15 16.25 7.97
N MET A 363 18.46 16.55 7.87
CA MET A 363 18.95 17.84 7.39
C MET A 363 18.52 18.13 5.95
N PHE A 364 18.53 17.13 5.07
CA PHE A 364 18.03 17.24 3.71
C PHE A 364 16.54 17.63 3.69
N LEU A 365 15.68 16.94 4.44
CA LEU A 365 14.24 17.23 4.46
C LEU A 365 13.95 18.62 5.03
N LEU A 366 14.65 19.03 6.10
CA LEU A 366 14.57 20.38 6.66
C LEU A 366 14.96 21.44 5.61
N SER A 367 16.00 21.18 4.81
CA SER A 367 16.40 22.08 3.72
C SER A 367 15.32 22.20 2.63
N LYS A 368 14.59 21.11 2.34
CA LYS A 368 13.51 21.10 1.34
C LYS A 368 12.27 21.82 1.81
N CYS A 369 11.99 21.79 3.12
CA CYS A 369 10.94 22.62 3.73
C CYS A 369 11.18 24.13 3.57
N ARG A 370 12.44 24.55 3.36
CA ARG A 370 12.83 25.96 3.09
C ARG A 370 12.98 26.28 1.60
N SER A 371 12.60 25.37 0.72
CA SER A 371 12.69 25.59 -0.73
C SER A 371 11.56 26.48 -1.24
N LYS A 372 11.59 26.84 -2.53
CA LYS A 372 10.49 27.60 -3.19
C LYS A 372 9.50 26.70 -3.91
N ASP A 373 9.79 25.40 -4.00
CA ASP A 373 8.96 24.45 -4.73
C ASP A 373 7.92 23.84 -3.78
N GLU A 374 6.67 24.27 -3.93
CA GLU A 374 5.55 23.83 -3.09
C GLU A 374 5.42 22.30 -3.04
N ALA A 375 5.57 21.62 -4.19
CA ALA A 375 5.47 20.17 -4.26
C ALA A 375 6.57 19.49 -3.42
N SER A 376 7.80 20.02 -3.44
CA SER A 376 8.89 19.56 -2.60
C SER A 376 8.66 19.84 -1.12
N ILE A 377 8.10 21.00 -0.75
CA ILE A 377 7.79 21.33 0.65
C ILE A 377 6.73 20.37 1.19
N VAL A 378 5.61 20.21 0.47
CA VAL A 378 4.52 19.30 0.86
C VAL A 378 5.02 17.86 0.94
N GLY A 379 5.81 17.41 -0.03
CA GLY A 379 6.45 16.10 0.00
C GLY A 379 7.36 15.93 1.22
N ALA A 380 8.17 16.94 1.56
CA ALA A 380 9.09 16.90 2.69
C ALA A 380 8.34 16.83 4.02
N LEU A 381 7.31 17.67 4.21
CA LEU A 381 6.45 17.62 5.40
C LEU A 381 5.74 16.26 5.53
N GLY A 382 5.20 15.73 4.43
CA GLY A 382 4.58 14.41 4.39
C GLY A 382 5.54 13.27 4.74
N THR A 383 6.79 13.36 4.29
CA THR A 383 7.85 12.41 4.62
C THR A 383 8.34 12.55 6.06
N ILE A 384 8.55 13.77 6.58
CA ILE A 384 8.90 14.00 7.99
C ILE A 384 7.82 13.40 8.89
N LYS A 385 6.54 13.65 8.58
CA LYS A 385 5.40 13.04 9.29
C LYS A 385 5.48 11.52 9.32
N HIS A 386 5.83 10.89 8.20
CA HIS A 386 5.97 9.44 8.13
C HIS A 386 7.17 8.91 8.95
N LEU A 387 8.30 9.62 8.91
CA LEU A 387 9.56 9.16 9.50
C LEU A 387 9.72 9.43 10.99
N LEU A 388 9.12 10.52 11.51
CA LEU A 388 9.23 10.90 12.93
C LEU A 388 8.94 9.74 13.91
N PRO A 389 7.83 8.98 13.76
CA PRO A 389 7.55 7.85 14.65
C PRO A 389 8.55 6.69 14.49
N ARG A 390 9.18 6.57 13.33
CA ARG A 390 9.99 5.41 12.92
C ARG A 390 11.49 5.61 13.19
N LEU A 391 11.95 6.86 13.25
CA LEU A 391 13.35 7.25 13.48
C LEU A 391 13.51 8.05 14.78
N LEU A 392 12.61 7.84 15.74
CA LEU A 392 12.51 8.63 16.98
C LEU A 392 13.85 8.74 17.72
N GLU A 393 14.55 7.61 17.91
CA GLU A 393 15.81 7.56 18.66
C GLU A 393 16.89 8.48 18.06
N SER A 394 16.99 8.53 16.73
CA SER A 394 17.99 9.36 16.05
C SER A 394 17.54 10.82 15.93
N TRP A 395 16.26 11.05 15.58
CA TRP A 395 15.76 12.37 15.23
C TRP A 395 15.34 13.23 16.43
N HIS A 396 15.14 12.66 17.61
CA HIS A 396 14.75 13.43 18.79
C HIS A 396 15.81 14.50 19.14
N THR A 397 17.09 14.22 18.88
CA THR A 397 18.19 15.19 19.04
C THR A 397 18.06 16.44 18.15
N LYS A 398 17.25 16.40 17.08
CA LYS A 398 16.98 17.50 16.15
C LYS A 398 15.65 18.21 16.41
N GLN A 399 15.01 17.96 17.56
CA GLN A 399 13.71 18.53 17.91
C GLN A 399 13.64 20.04 17.69
N THR A 400 14.65 20.80 18.13
CA THR A 400 14.71 22.25 17.94
C THR A 400 14.63 22.67 16.48
N LEU A 401 15.36 22.01 15.59
CA LEU A 401 15.36 22.31 14.15
C LEU A 401 14.01 21.97 13.49
N LEU A 402 13.40 20.86 13.88
CA LEU A 402 12.08 20.45 13.40
C LEU A 402 11.00 21.46 13.84
N VAL A 403 11.06 21.90 15.09
CA VAL A 403 10.16 22.91 15.64
C VAL A 403 10.33 24.26 14.94
N GLU A 404 11.57 24.66 14.62
CA GLU A 404 11.83 25.88 13.86
C GLU A 404 11.24 25.84 12.45
N ILE A 405 11.29 24.68 11.76
CA ILE A 405 10.64 24.52 10.46
C ILE A 405 9.12 24.67 10.59
N VAL A 406 8.49 24.00 11.56
CA VAL A 406 7.04 24.15 11.79
C VAL A 406 6.70 25.61 12.00
N LYS A 407 7.41 26.31 12.91
CA LYS A 407 7.19 27.73 13.19
C LYS A 407 7.30 28.59 11.94
N SER A 408 8.31 28.35 11.10
CA SER A 408 8.51 29.13 9.87
C SER A 408 7.38 28.97 8.85
N LEU A 409 6.62 27.88 8.92
CA LEU A 409 5.56 27.55 7.97
C LEU A 409 4.13 27.85 8.49
N LEU A 410 3.98 28.33 9.73
CA LEU A 410 2.65 28.61 10.32
C LEU A 410 1.88 29.74 9.60
N GLU A 411 2.60 30.64 8.94
CA GLU A 411 2.04 31.80 8.21
C GLU A 411 2.00 31.58 6.69
N GLU A 412 2.27 30.37 6.21
CA GLU A 412 2.25 30.02 4.79
C GLU A 412 0.82 30.03 4.21
N GLN A 413 0.71 30.53 2.99
CA GLN A 413 -0.59 30.71 2.33
C GLN A 413 -1.03 29.48 1.52
N SER A 414 -0.09 28.64 1.09
CA SER A 414 -0.41 27.42 0.33
C SER A 414 -1.31 26.49 1.13
N LEU A 415 -2.45 26.14 0.53
CA LEU A 415 -3.36 25.16 1.09
C LEU A 415 -2.69 23.79 1.26
N GLY A 416 -1.88 23.36 0.28
CA GLY A 416 -1.14 22.10 0.35
C GLY A 416 -0.16 22.07 1.52
N ILE A 417 0.58 23.15 1.73
CA ILE A 417 1.50 23.29 2.87
C ILE A 417 0.72 23.29 4.19
N ARG A 418 -0.37 24.06 4.29
CA ARG A 418 -1.21 24.11 5.50
C ARG A 418 -1.78 22.74 5.87
N MET A 419 -2.26 21.97 4.90
CA MET A 419 -2.75 20.61 5.13
C MET A 419 -1.65 19.66 5.62
N ALA A 420 -0.51 19.63 4.93
CA ALA A 420 0.61 18.78 5.33
C ALA A 420 1.18 19.17 6.71
N LEU A 421 1.21 20.47 7.00
CA LEU A 421 1.64 21.01 8.28
C LEU A 421 0.68 20.65 9.42
N ALA A 422 -0.65 20.73 9.19
CA ALA A 422 -1.65 20.33 10.18
C ALA A 422 -1.48 18.86 10.59
N GLU A 423 -1.30 17.96 9.62
CA GLU A 423 -1.05 16.54 9.92
C GLU A 423 0.29 16.31 10.62
N LEU A 424 1.34 17.05 10.24
CA LEU A 424 2.66 16.97 10.88
C LEU A 424 2.62 17.44 12.33
N ILE A 425 1.93 18.56 12.63
CA ILE A 425 1.78 19.10 13.99
C ILE A 425 1.21 18.03 14.92
N VAL A 426 0.19 17.30 14.48
CA VAL A 426 -0.45 16.25 15.28
C VAL A 426 0.52 15.11 15.58
N VAL A 427 1.31 14.67 14.60
CA VAL A 427 2.32 13.62 14.80
C VAL A 427 3.47 14.10 15.68
N MET A 428 3.92 15.35 15.53
CA MET A 428 4.95 15.91 16.40
C MET A 428 4.48 16.01 17.85
N ALA A 429 3.23 16.40 18.07
CA ALA A 429 2.64 16.40 19.41
C ALA A 429 2.58 14.98 20.01
N SER A 430 2.16 13.97 19.24
CA SER A 430 2.02 12.59 19.74
C SER A 430 3.35 11.91 20.09
N HIS A 431 4.47 12.48 19.63
CA HIS A 431 5.82 12.00 19.92
C HIS A 431 6.65 13.01 20.73
N CYS A 432 5.99 13.92 21.47
CA CYS A 432 6.62 14.85 22.41
C CYS A 432 7.66 15.81 21.80
N TYR A 433 7.52 16.15 20.51
CA TYR A 433 8.38 17.14 19.86
C TYR A 433 7.95 18.59 20.14
N LEU A 434 6.71 18.82 20.57
CA LEU A 434 6.16 20.16 20.83
C LEU A 434 6.03 20.38 22.34
N SER A 435 6.55 21.50 22.84
CA SER A 435 6.41 21.91 24.25
C SER A 435 6.49 23.43 24.41
N GLY A 436 5.88 23.95 25.48
CA GLY A 436 5.86 25.39 25.79
C GLY A 436 5.30 26.23 24.64
N HIS A 437 5.90 27.40 24.41
CA HIS A 437 5.40 28.37 23.43
C HIS A 437 5.34 27.86 21.98
N SER A 438 6.22 26.92 21.59
CA SER A 438 6.13 26.35 20.23
C SER A 438 4.89 25.49 20.04
N ALA A 439 4.45 24.81 21.10
CA ALA A 439 3.24 24.01 21.09
C ALA A 439 1.99 24.90 21.08
N GLU A 440 2.00 26.02 21.80
CA GLU A 440 0.93 27.03 21.75
C GLU A 440 0.72 27.56 20.33
N LEU A 441 1.79 27.97 19.64
CA LEU A 441 1.70 28.44 18.25
C LEU A 441 1.14 27.37 17.30
N ALA A 442 1.50 26.10 17.49
CA ALA A 442 0.99 25.00 16.70
C ALA A 442 -0.49 24.71 16.98
N VAL A 443 -0.91 24.80 18.25
CA VAL A 443 -2.33 24.69 18.65
C VAL A 443 -3.14 25.86 18.09
N GLU A 444 -2.62 27.07 18.16
CA GLU A 444 -3.25 28.27 17.60
C GLU A 444 -3.46 28.12 16.08
N PHE A 445 -2.48 27.57 15.36
CA PHE A 445 -2.62 27.24 13.95
C PHE A 445 -3.80 26.27 13.68
N LEU A 446 -3.91 25.19 14.45
CA LEU A 446 -5.05 24.26 14.33
C LEU A 446 -6.39 24.96 14.63
N VAL A 447 -6.45 25.82 15.65
CA VAL A 447 -7.66 26.58 16.00
C VAL A 447 -8.02 27.57 14.91
N ARG A 448 -7.05 28.33 14.40
CA ARG A 448 -7.22 29.31 13.31
C ARG A 448 -7.82 28.67 12.07
N HIS A 449 -7.34 27.50 11.67
CA HIS A 449 -7.88 26.79 10.50
C HIS A 449 -9.14 25.97 10.79
N SER A 450 -9.41 25.62 12.05
CA SER A 450 -10.73 25.13 12.46
C SER A 450 -11.80 26.23 12.36
N ALA A 451 -11.39 27.51 12.45
CA ALA A 451 -12.27 28.66 12.44
C ALA A 451 -12.80 29.08 11.06
N ILE A 452 -12.36 28.41 9.98
CA ILE A 452 -12.88 28.60 8.62
C ILE A 452 -14.42 28.44 8.66
N THR A 453 -15.13 29.51 8.33
CA THR A 453 -16.59 29.59 8.45
C THR A 453 -17.27 28.98 7.22
N ASP A 454 -18.57 28.72 7.32
CA ASP A 454 -19.35 28.27 6.16
C ASP A 454 -19.49 29.41 5.12
N ASP A 455 -19.44 30.67 5.55
CA ASP A 455 -19.41 31.83 4.66
C ASP A 455 -18.08 31.90 3.89
N ASP A 456 -16.95 31.60 4.52
CA ASP A 456 -15.64 31.51 3.84
C ASP A 456 -15.62 30.43 2.75
N LEU A 457 -16.36 29.33 2.97
CA LEU A 457 -16.56 28.26 1.97
C LEU A 457 -17.55 28.64 0.87
N ASN A 458 -18.31 29.73 1.03
CA ASN A 458 -19.28 30.19 0.04
C ASN A 458 -18.80 31.44 -0.70
N ASP A 459 -17.82 32.18 -0.17
CA ASP A 459 -17.35 33.44 -0.75
C ASP A 459 -16.19 33.25 -1.74
N ILE A 460 -16.52 33.51 -3.01
CA ILE A 460 -15.65 33.41 -4.17
C ILE A 460 -14.49 34.43 -4.13
N ASN A 461 -14.67 35.57 -3.45
CA ASN A 461 -13.70 36.66 -3.49
C ASN A 461 -12.54 36.48 -2.48
N THR A 462 -12.74 35.73 -1.40
CA THR A 462 -11.67 35.31 -0.47
C THR A 462 -10.65 34.42 -1.19
N LEU A 463 -11.13 33.56 -2.10
CA LEU A 463 -10.31 32.70 -2.97
C LEU A 463 -9.52 33.45 -4.04
N LYS A 464 -10.01 34.60 -4.51
CA LYS A 464 -9.37 35.39 -5.60
C LYS A 464 -8.15 36.18 -5.16
N ASN A 465 -8.02 36.47 -3.87
CA ASN A 465 -6.82 37.13 -3.35
C ASN A 465 -5.67 36.16 -3.08
N GLU A 466 -5.89 34.84 -3.20
CA GLU A 466 -4.85 33.84 -2.92
C GLU A 466 -4.23 33.18 -4.15
N TYR A 467 -4.91 32.86 -5.27
CA TYR A 467 -4.24 32.08 -6.35
C TYR A 467 -4.76 32.35 -7.78
N PHE A 468 -3.85 32.82 -8.65
CA PHE A 468 -3.68 32.63 -10.11
C PHE A 468 -4.82 32.86 -11.15
N GLN A 469 -4.36 32.99 -12.41
CA GLN A 469 -5.08 33.41 -13.62
C GLN A 469 -5.60 32.22 -14.48
N ASP A 470 -6.43 31.30 -13.98
CA ASP A 470 -7.31 30.52 -14.88
C ASP A 470 -8.57 29.97 -14.17
N LYS A 471 -9.75 30.10 -14.78
CA LYS A 471 -10.90 30.66 -14.02
C LYS A 471 -12.13 29.79 -13.71
N ARG A 472 -12.18 28.47 -13.91
CA ARG A 472 -13.44 27.72 -13.58
C ARG A 472 -13.32 26.30 -13.01
N PHE A 473 -12.26 25.54 -13.26
CA PHE A 473 -12.16 24.14 -12.80
C PHE A 473 -11.44 24.00 -11.44
N GLU A 474 -10.46 24.87 -11.15
CA GLU A 474 -9.66 24.86 -9.90
C GLU A 474 -10.45 25.35 -8.67
N MET A 475 -11.48 26.16 -8.88
CA MET A 475 -12.19 26.82 -7.79
C MET A 475 -13.06 25.86 -6.95
N LYS A 476 -13.61 24.80 -7.57
CA LYS A 476 -14.30 23.72 -6.83
C LYS A 476 -13.34 22.87 -6.01
N ILE A 477 -12.12 22.67 -6.50
CA ILE A 477 -11.07 21.91 -5.82
C ILE A 477 -10.57 22.68 -4.59
N SER A 478 -10.41 24.00 -4.70
CA SER A 478 -10.01 24.85 -3.57
C SER A 478 -11.05 24.91 -2.44
N LEU A 479 -12.35 24.95 -2.78
CA LEU A 479 -13.43 24.89 -1.79
C LEU A 479 -13.50 23.56 -1.04
N ALA A 480 -13.37 22.44 -1.77
CA ALA A 480 -13.28 21.12 -1.17
C ALA A 480 -12.04 21.02 -0.24
N GLY A 481 -10.90 21.56 -0.68
CA GLY A 481 -9.66 21.55 0.10
C GLY A 481 -9.69 22.43 1.36
N LEU A 482 -10.34 23.60 1.34
CA LEU A 482 -10.54 24.41 2.57
C LEU A 482 -11.43 23.70 3.58
N SER A 483 -12.50 23.04 3.11
CA SER A 483 -13.34 22.21 3.98
C SER A 483 -12.57 21.00 4.54
N GLU A 484 -11.68 20.42 3.75
CA GLU A 484 -10.81 19.33 4.20
C GLU A 484 -9.79 19.80 5.23
N LEU A 485 -9.10 20.93 5.00
CA LEU A 485 -8.19 21.55 5.95
C LEU A 485 -8.89 21.82 7.29
N ARG A 486 -10.08 22.40 7.24
CA ARG A 486 -10.92 22.62 8.43
C ARG A 486 -11.17 21.31 9.18
N ALA A 487 -11.60 20.27 8.48
CA ALA A 487 -11.87 18.97 9.09
C ALA A 487 -10.61 18.29 9.66
N VAL A 488 -9.46 18.41 8.99
CA VAL A 488 -8.16 17.90 9.46
C VAL A 488 -7.75 18.61 10.75
N CYS A 489 -7.85 19.93 10.79
CA CYS A 489 -7.49 20.71 11.98
C CYS A 489 -8.44 20.45 13.16
N GLU A 490 -9.76 20.33 12.92
CA GLU A 490 -10.73 20.02 13.97
C GLU A 490 -10.48 18.64 14.58
N LYS A 491 -10.27 17.62 13.72
CA LYS A 491 -9.94 16.26 14.16
C LYS A 491 -8.60 16.22 14.87
N GLY A 492 -7.60 16.94 14.34
CA GLY A 492 -6.28 17.06 14.93
C GLY A 492 -6.34 17.63 16.34
N LEU A 493 -7.00 18.77 16.52
CA LEU A 493 -7.15 19.41 17.83
C LEU A 493 -7.86 18.50 18.84
N LEU A 494 -8.92 17.82 18.42
CA LEU A 494 -9.64 16.87 19.27
C LEU A 494 -8.77 15.65 19.63
N LEU A 495 -7.96 15.15 18.69
CA LEU A 495 -7.01 14.08 18.96
C LEU A 495 -5.96 14.51 20.00
N LEU A 496 -5.44 15.75 19.90
CA LEU A 496 -4.52 16.28 20.91
C LEU A 496 -5.14 16.26 22.32
N ALA A 497 -6.40 16.73 22.43
CA ALA A 497 -7.10 16.78 23.72
C ALA A 497 -7.46 15.39 24.28
N ILE A 498 -7.77 14.42 23.42
CA ILE A 498 -8.21 13.08 23.84
C ILE A 498 -7.05 12.08 23.99
N THR A 499 -6.06 12.06 23.11
CA THR A 499 -5.13 10.91 23.07
C THR A 499 -3.74 11.21 23.59
N ILE A 500 -3.39 12.48 23.85
CA ILE A 500 -2.02 12.88 24.16
C ILE A 500 -1.98 13.61 25.53
N PRO A 501 -1.74 12.89 26.64
CA PRO A 501 -1.72 13.47 27.98
C PRO A 501 -0.70 14.61 28.15
N GLU A 502 0.46 14.53 27.50
CA GLU A 502 1.52 15.53 27.59
C GLU A 502 1.07 16.90 27.04
N MET A 503 0.14 16.89 26.07
CA MET A 503 -0.44 18.11 25.52
C MET A 503 -1.44 18.77 26.46
N GLU A 504 -1.89 18.11 27.54
CA GLU A 504 -2.80 18.70 28.53
C GLU A 504 -2.21 19.98 29.13
N LEU A 505 -0.91 20.01 29.42
CA LEU A 505 -0.22 21.16 30.02
C LEU A 505 -0.09 22.35 29.06
N VAL A 506 -0.20 22.12 27.76
CA VAL A 506 -0.17 23.17 26.73
C VAL A 506 -1.59 23.62 26.43
N LEU A 507 -2.50 22.67 26.19
CA LEU A 507 -3.89 22.96 25.84
C LEU A 507 -4.62 23.64 27.00
N TRP A 508 -4.37 23.20 28.22
CA TRP A 508 -4.87 23.84 29.41
C TRP A 508 -3.78 24.72 30.05
N PRO A 509 -4.04 26.02 30.27
CA PRO A 509 -5.33 26.70 30.09
C PRO A 509 -5.41 27.54 28.78
N PHE A 510 -4.45 27.40 27.87
CA PHE A 510 -4.32 28.17 26.62
C PHE A 510 -5.60 28.19 25.76
N LEU A 511 -6.34 27.08 25.66
CA LEU A 511 -7.58 27.02 24.88
C LEU A 511 -8.65 28.02 25.37
N LEU A 512 -8.63 28.43 26.64
CA LEU A 512 -9.54 29.45 27.16
C LEU A 512 -9.23 30.82 26.57
N GLN A 513 -7.95 31.14 26.36
CA GLN A 513 -7.53 32.38 25.73
C GLN A 513 -8.04 32.46 24.29
N LEU A 514 -8.06 31.32 23.57
CA LEU A 514 -8.49 31.25 22.18
C LEU A 514 -10.01 31.40 21.97
N ILE A 515 -10.83 31.41 23.04
CA ILE A 515 -12.28 31.68 22.96
C ILE A 515 -12.56 33.19 22.75
N ILE A 516 -11.72 34.06 23.31
CA ILE A 516 -11.96 35.50 23.35
C ILE A 516 -11.86 36.15 21.95
N PRO A 517 -10.79 35.91 21.16
CA PRO A 517 -10.60 36.60 19.89
C PRO A 517 -11.71 36.31 18.87
N LYS A 518 -12.12 37.36 18.13
CA LYS A 518 -13.20 37.25 17.14
C LYS A 518 -12.83 36.33 15.97
N ASN A 519 -11.57 36.32 15.54
CA ASN A 519 -11.05 35.48 14.45
C ASN A 519 -11.18 33.98 14.73
N TYR A 520 -11.31 33.55 15.99
CA TYR A 520 -11.47 32.13 16.34
C TYR A 520 -12.91 31.68 16.55
N THR A 521 -13.89 32.57 16.30
CA THR A 521 -15.32 32.28 16.53
C THR A 521 -15.79 30.98 15.85
N GLY A 522 -15.37 30.73 14.60
CA GLY A 522 -15.77 29.53 13.86
C GLY A 522 -15.27 28.21 14.48
N ALA A 523 -14.22 28.26 15.31
CA ALA A 523 -13.62 27.10 15.95
C ALA A 523 -14.18 26.82 17.36
N VAL A 524 -14.96 27.75 17.95
CA VAL A 524 -15.37 27.67 19.35
C VAL A 524 -16.09 26.37 19.68
N ALA A 525 -16.92 25.84 18.78
CA ALA A 525 -17.56 24.53 19.00
C ALA A 525 -16.53 23.40 19.25
N THR A 526 -15.44 23.39 18.50
CA THR A 526 -14.37 22.39 18.61
C THR A 526 -13.46 22.67 19.81
N VAL A 527 -13.15 23.94 20.07
CA VAL A 527 -12.39 24.36 21.27
C VAL A 527 -13.15 23.97 22.54
N CYS A 528 -14.46 24.20 22.61
CA CYS A 528 -15.31 23.81 23.73
C CYS A 528 -15.36 22.29 23.93
N LYS A 529 -15.41 21.50 22.85
CA LYS A 529 -15.30 20.03 22.92
C LYS A 529 -13.97 19.60 23.56
N CYS A 530 -12.87 20.23 23.16
CA CYS A 530 -11.55 19.94 23.71
C CYS A 530 -11.46 20.29 25.20
N ILE A 531 -11.92 21.49 25.58
CA ILE A 531 -11.99 21.91 26.99
C ILE A 531 -12.82 20.94 27.83
N THR A 532 -13.99 20.52 27.31
CA THR A 532 -14.85 19.54 27.99
C THR A 532 -14.09 18.24 28.29
N GLU A 533 -13.32 17.73 27.33
CA GLU A 533 -12.51 16.53 27.53
C GLU A 533 -11.41 16.73 28.58
N LEU A 534 -10.69 17.86 28.52
CA LEU A 534 -9.64 18.19 29.48
C LEU A 534 -10.23 18.32 30.91
N CYS A 535 -11.36 19.00 31.06
CA CYS A 535 -12.06 19.12 32.34
C CYS A 535 -12.53 17.76 32.88
N ARG A 536 -13.06 16.88 32.02
CA ARG A 536 -13.48 15.53 32.40
C ARG A 536 -12.32 14.73 33.01
N ARG A 537 -11.11 14.86 32.46
CA ARG A 537 -9.89 14.22 32.99
C ARG A 537 -9.43 14.85 34.30
N LYS A 538 -9.32 16.18 34.36
CA LYS A 538 -8.86 16.88 35.57
C LYS A 538 -9.78 16.65 36.78
N LEU A 539 -11.10 16.61 36.56
CA LEU A 539 -12.08 16.27 37.60
C LEU A 539 -11.94 14.83 38.11
N SER A 540 -11.57 13.89 37.25
CA SER A 540 -11.28 12.50 37.65
C SER A 540 -10.01 12.36 38.49
N GLN A 541 -9.07 13.32 38.38
CA GLN A 541 -7.77 13.30 39.05
C GLN A 541 -7.72 14.13 40.35
N THR A 542 -8.85 14.67 40.83
CA THR A 542 -8.92 15.54 42.03
C THR A 542 -7.98 16.76 42.00
N ASN A 543 -7.66 17.29 40.82
CA ASN A 543 -6.89 18.52 40.68
C ASN A 543 -7.82 19.75 40.71
N PRO A 544 -7.59 20.76 41.58
CA PRO A 544 -8.43 21.95 41.63
C PRO A 544 -8.17 22.85 40.40
N LEU A 545 -9.10 22.82 39.45
CA LEU A 545 -9.15 23.65 38.22
C LEU A 545 -8.88 25.14 38.49
N TYR A 546 -9.30 25.62 39.67
CA TYR A 546 -9.26 27.02 40.08
C TYR A 546 -7.84 27.54 40.38
N THR A 547 -6.93 26.66 40.83
CA THR A 547 -5.56 27.05 41.23
C THR A 547 -4.65 27.28 40.02
N GLU A 548 -4.85 26.53 38.94
CA GLU A 548 -4.08 26.66 37.70
C GLU A 548 -4.54 27.87 36.88
N PHE A 549 -5.83 28.22 36.93
CA PHE A 549 -6.40 29.36 36.20
C PHE A 549 -5.87 30.71 36.70
N ASN A 550 -5.65 30.87 38.01
CA ASN A 550 -5.18 32.12 38.62
C ASN A 550 -3.65 32.31 38.59
N ALA A 551 -2.88 31.34 38.08
CA ALA A 551 -1.42 31.37 38.14
C ALA A 551 -0.76 32.19 37.01
N SER A 552 -1.50 32.55 35.95
CA SER A 552 -0.99 33.31 34.80
C SER A 552 -1.73 34.63 34.60
N ASN A 553 -0.97 35.72 34.45
CA ASN A 553 -1.49 37.07 34.19
C ASN A 553 -2.06 37.24 32.76
N GLU A 554 -1.86 36.29 31.86
CA GLU A 554 -2.33 36.33 30.46
C GLU A 554 -3.71 35.67 30.26
N MET A 555 -4.35 35.22 31.35
CA MET A 555 -5.63 34.53 31.31
C MET A 555 -6.80 35.51 31.17
N PRO A 556 -7.85 35.16 30.39
CA PRO A 556 -9.04 35.98 30.32
C PRO A 556 -9.73 36.04 31.69
N SER A 557 -10.30 37.19 32.05
CA SER A 557 -11.10 37.26 33.27
C SER A 557 -12.30 36.29 33.16
N PRO A 558 -12.74 35.67 34.27
CA PRO A 558 -13.95 34.84 34.25
C PRO A 558 -15.17 35.58 33.69
N GLU A 559 -15.27 36.89 33.94
CA GLU A 559 -16.32 37.76 33.42
C GLU A 559 -16.25 37.90 31.90
N ASP A 560 -15.08 38.12 31.32
CA ASP A 560 -14.88 38.21 29.88
C ASP A 560 -15.20 36.89 29.19
N LEU A 561 -14.74 35.78 29.76
CA LEU A 561 -15.02 34.43 29.24
C LEU A 561 -16.51 34.13 29.27
N PHE A 562 -17.18 34.44 30.39
CA PHE A 562 -18.61 34.27 30.56
C PHE A 562 -19.40 35.09 29.54
N ALA A 563 -19.11 36.39 29.45
CA ALA A 563 -19.77 37.29 28.52
C ALA A 563 -19.58 36.84 27.07
N ARG A 564 -18.36 36.43 26.71
CA ARG A 564 -18.05 35.92 25.37
C ARG A 564 -18.86 34.67 25.03
N LEU A 565 -18.91 33.68 25.93
CA LEU A 565 -19.66 32.44 25.73
C LEU A 565 -21.16 32.70 25.59
N LEU A 566 -21.73 33.58 26.44
CA LEU A 566 -23.13 33.99 26.33
C LEU A 566 -23.45 34.64 24.98
N VAL A 567 -22.60 35.55 24.51
CA VAL A 567 -22.79 36.18 23.19
C VAL A 567 -22.79 35.13 22.09
N LEU A 568 -21.94 34.10 22.16
CA LEU A 568 -21.86 33.06 21.14
C LEU A 568 -23.07 32.10 21.12
N LEU A 569 -23.90 32.09 22.17
CA LEU A 569 -25.17 31.34 22.18
C LEU A 569 -26.25 31.92 21.23
N HIS A 570 -26.05 33.12 20.67
CA HIS A 570 -27.01 33.75 19.75
C HIS A 570 -27.28 32.94 18.47
N ASN A 571 -26.36 32.04 18.07
CA ASN A 571 -26.50 31.19 16.89
C ASN A 571 -26.38 29.69 17.27
N PRO A 572 -27.42 29.11 17.89
CA PRO A 572 -27.31 27.82 18.57
C PRO A 572 -27.06 26.63 17.63
N LEU A 573 -27.48 26.73 16.37
CA LEU A 573 -27.35 25.67 15.36
C LEU A 573 -26.04 25.72 14.56
N ALA A 574 -25.23 26.75 14.76
CA ALA A 574 -23.93 26.84 14.10
C ALA A 574 -23.07 25.60 14.42
N ARG A 575 -22.31 25.12 13.42
CA ARG A 575 -21.33 24.03 13.60
C ARG A 575 -21.91 22.75 14.21
N GLY A 576 -23.15 22.43 13.87
CA GLY A 576 -23.83 21.19 14.22
C GLY A 576 -24.35 21.10 15.65
N GLN A 577 -23.68 21.71 16.65
CA GLN A 577 -24.08 21.70 18.07
C GLN A 577 -23.41 22.82 18.92
N LEU A 578 -23.14 24.02 18.39
CA LEU A 578 -22.38 25.06 19.12
C LEU A 578 -22.92 25.34 20.53
N ALA A 579 -24.24 25.54 20.67
CA ALA A 579 -24.85 25.84 21.96
C ALA A 579 -24.61 24.73 22.99
N THR A 580 -24.79 23.47 22.60
CA THR A 580 -24.56 22.33 23.49
C THR A 580 -23.12 22.30 24.00
N GLN A 581 -22.14 22.57 23.12
CA GLN A 581 -20.73 22.58 23.51
C GLN A 581 -20.40 23.73 24.47
N ILE A 582 -20.95 24.93 24.21
CA ILE A 582 -20.78 26.08 25.09
C ILE A 582 -21.40 25.83 26.47
N LEU A 583 -22.65 25.38 26.52
CA LEU A 583 -23.35 25.11 27.78
C LEU A 583 -22.64 24.03 28.60
N THR A 584 -22.14 22.98 27.94
CA THR A 584 -21.35 21.93 28.60
C THR A 584 -20.10 22.52 29.26
N VAL A 585 -19.33 23.34 28.54
CA VAL A 585 -18.15 24.02 29.09
C VAL A 585 -18.52 24.95 30.24
N MET A 586 -19.61 25.71 30.13
CA MET A 586 -20.07 26.59 31.20
C MET A 586 -20.40 25.82 32.48
N CYS A 587 -20.98 24.63 32.38
CA CYS A 587 -21.21 23.74 33.52
C CYS A 587 -19.88 23.29 34.15
N TYR A 588 -18.92 22.81 33.34
CA TYR A 588 -17.61 22.37 33.83
C TYR A 588 -16.79 23.51 34.46
N LEU A 589 -16.94 24.73 33.94
CA LEU A 589 -16.26 25.92 34.44
C LEU A 589 -17.07 26.67 35.52
N GLY A 590 -18.17 26.12 36.01
CA GLY A 590 -19.09 26.77 36.96
C GLY A 590 -18.39 27.41 38.17
N GLN A 591 -17.33 26.79 38.67
CA GLN A 591 -16.55 27.28 39.81
C GLN A 591 -15.75 28.57 39.52
N LEU A 592 -15.51 28.91 38.25
CA LEU A 592 -14.84 30.14 37.84
C LEU A 592 -15.80 31.34 37.85
N PHE A 593 -17.10 31.11 37.69
CA PHE A 593 -18.12 32.15 37.63
C PHE A 593 -18.67 32.48 39.03
N PRO A 594 -19.35 33.63 39.21
CA PRO A 594 -19.91 34.01 40.50
C PRO A 594 -20.79 32.89 41.10
N ARG A 595 -20.61 32.56 42.39
CA ARG A 595 -21.30 31.45 43.09
C ARG A 595 -22.83 31.44 42.93
N ASN A 596 -23.45 32.60 42.83
CA ASN A 596 -24.91 32.69 42.66
C ASN A 596 -25.36 32.13 41.30
N LEU A 597 -24.48 32.18 40.30
CA LEU A 597 -24.71 31.73 38.95
C LEU A 597 -24.49 30.21 38.81
N SER A 598 -23.49 29.66 39.53
CA SER A 598 -23.28 28.22 39.61
C SER A 598 -24.44 27.51 40.34
N LEU A 599 -24.93 28.09 41.44
CA LEU A 599 -26.10 27.56 42.17
C LEU A 599 -27.36 27.56 41.30
N PHE A 600 -27.58 28.62 40.52
CA PHE A 600 -28.71 28.68 39.58
C PHE A 600 -28.63 27.60 38.50
N TRP A 601 -27.44 27.24 38.01
CA TRP A 601 -27.29 26.18 37.02
C TRP A 601 -27.44 24.78 37.57
N GLU A 602 -27.01 24.52 38.81
CA GLU A 602 -27.24 23.22 39.48
C GLU A 602 -28.73 22.94 39.72
N ASP A 603 -29.56 24.00 39.85
CA ASP A 603 -31.00 23.88 40.10
C ASP A 603 -31.83 23.70 38.79
N GLU A 604 -31.35 24.19 37.65
CA GLU A 604 -32.12 24.26 36.38
C GLU A 604 -31.60 23.32 35.26
N VAL A 605 -30.38 22.78 35.36
CA VAL A 605 -29.72 21.89 34.36
C VAL A 605 -29.42 20.54 34.99
#